data_AF-A0A960XNH6-F1
#
_entry.id   AF-A0A960XNH6-F1
#
_cell.length_a   1.000
_cell.length_b   1.000
_cell.length_c   1.000
_cell.angle_alpha   90.00
_cell.angle_beta   90.00
_cell.angle_gamma   90.00
#
_symmetry.space_group_name_H-M   'P 1'
#
loop_
_entity.id
_entity.type
_entity.pdbx_description
1 polymer ?
#
loop_
_entity_poly.entity_id
_entity_poly.type
_entity_poly.pdbx_seq_one_letter_code
_entity_poly.pdbx_strand_id
1 'polypeptide(L)'
;MQFANLAGILLSAAVGSASLQAASHTLIGWNDLGMHCTDGSDFSVFSILPHYNTIHAQLVRDGQRVQSATGIQVTYEAVADVTGSINRTSIGKGNFWHYVATLYGAEVPPDTGLAGFAMPGADNTPQAMTFDPALDWWTAEGIPLTPYDDAGRKNYYPMMRLVARDAGGQLLASTDIVLPVSDEMDCRTCHGSGTDAGAEPGAGWVWACDADQDYKLNILRLHDEVNDGVRYRAVLAE
;
A
#
# COMPACT_ATOMS: atom_id res chain seq x y z
N MET A 1 29.92 29.67 73.81
CA MET A 1 30.30 28.81 72.68
C MET A 1 29.48 29.23 71.46
N GLN A 2 30.12 29.23 70.30
CA GLN A 2 29.57 29.21 68.93
C GLN A 2 28.39 28.23 68.74
N PHE A 3 27.53 28.26 67.69
CA PHE A 3 27.28 29.16 66.53
C PHE A 3 25.75 29.54 66.56
N ALA A 4 25.00 30.02 65.54
CA ALA A 4 25.21 30.34 64.12
C ALA A 4 24.18 31.39 63.64
N ASN A 5 24.37 31.95 62.42
CA ASN A 5 23.31 32.59 61.62
C ASN A 5 22.85 31.59 60.54
N LEU A 6 21.54 31.42 60.33
CA LEU A 6 21.01 30.85 59.09
C LEU A 6 20.65 31.97 58.12
N ALA A 7 21.39 32.08 57.02
CA ALA A 7 20.98 32.85 55.86
C ALA A 7 20.04 32.00 55.00
N GLY A 8 18.81 32.47 54.76
CA GLY A 8 17.87 31.80 53.87
C GLY A 8 18.28 31.96 52.41
N ILE A 9 18.58 30.85 51.73
CA ILE A 9 18.82 30.84 50.29
C ILE A 9 17.46 30.80 49.58
N LEU A 10 17.09 31.91 48.94
CA LEU A 10 15.97 31.94 48.00
C LEU A 10 16.40 31.29 46.69
N LEU A 11 15.93 30.07 46.44
CA LEU A 11 16.20 29.34 45.21
C LEU A 11 15.21 29.80 44.13
N SER A 12 15.61 30.80 43.35
CA SER A 12 14.84 31.30 42.20
C SER A 12 14.78 30.24 41.11
N ALA A 13 13.70 29.45 41.08
CA ALA A 13 13.42 28.53 39.99
C ALA A 13 13.13 29.33 38.71
N ALA A 14 14.11 29.42 37.81
CA ALA A 14 13.91 29.98 36.48
C ALA A 14 13.00 29.05 35.69
N VAL A 15 11.71 29.39 35.63
CA VAL A 15 10.76 28.74 34.72
C VAL A 15 11.14 29.16 33.31
N GLY A 16 11.97 28.35 32.66
CA GLY A 16 12.30 28.52 31.25
C GLY A 16 11.04 28.31 30.42
N SER A 17 10.46 29.41 29.92
CA SER A 17 9.39 29.37 28.94
C SER A 17 9.93 28.70 27.68
N ALA A 18 9.73 27.39 27.56
CA ALA A 18 9.93 26.68 26.32
C ALA A 18 8.95 27.26 25.29
N SER A 19 9.46 28.09 24.38
CA SER A 19 8.69 28.53 23.23
C SER A 19 8.31 27.29 22.43
N LEU A 20 7.01 26.98 22.39
CA LEU A 20 6.46 26.02 21.43
C LEU A 20 6.64 26.61 20.04
N GLN A 21 7.82 26.39 19.47
CA GLN A 21 8.09 26.66 18.07
C GLN A 21 7.12 25.76 17.29
N ALA A 22 6.14 26.36 16.61
CA ALA A 22 5.29 25.61 15.70
C ALA A 22 6.20 24.88 14.69
N ALA A 23 5.86 23.64 14.34
CA ALA A 23 6.58 22.92 13.30
C ALA A 23 6.53 23.78 12.03
N SER A 24 7.69 24.25 11.56
CA SER A 24 7.78 25.10 10.36
C SER A 24 7.36 24.34 9.11
N HIS A 25 7.33 23.01 9.19
CA HIS A 25 6.89 22.11 8.13
C HIS A 25 5.91 21.07 8.69
N THR A 26 4.90 20.74 7.89
CA THR A 26 3.95 19.65 8.15
C THR A 26 3.79 18.85 6.87
N LEU A 27 3.93 17.52 6.94
CA LEU A 27 3.66 16.62 5.83
C LEU A 27 2.30 15.96 6.06
N ILE A 28 1.38 16.12 5.11
CA ILE A 28 0.05 15.52 5.13
C ILE A 28 0.03 14.46 4.03
N GLY A 29 -0.30 13.21 4.36
CA GLY A 29 -0.37 12.12 3.40
C GLY A 29 -1.72 11.41 3.41
N TRP A 30 -2.12 10.84 2.28
CA TRP A 30 -3.36 10.07 2.12
C TRP A 30 -3.25 9.05 0.98
N ASN A 31 -4.13 8.05 1.02
CA ASN A 31 -4.48 7.20 -0.13
C ASN A 31 -5.75 7.74 -0.82
N ASP A 32 -5.90 7.46 -2.12
CA ASP A 32 -6.95 7.94 -3.02
C ASP A 32 -8.25 7.10 -3.03
N LEU A 33 -8.13 5.77 -2.97
CA LEU A 33 -9.24 4.81 -3.16
C LEU A 33 -9.90 4.35 -1.85
N GLY A 34 -9.29 4.61 -0.70
CA GLY A 34 -9.80 4.22 0.62
C GLY A 34 -9.53 2.76 0.95
N MET A 35 -9.91 1.81 0.08
CA MET A 35 -9.54 0.39 0.14
C MET A 35 -9.26 -0.10 -1.29
N HIS A 36 -8.01 -0.42 -1.64
CA HIS A 36 -7.73 -1.04 -2.94
C HIS A 36 -8.08 -2.53 -2.94
N CYS A 37 -8.86 -3.00 -3.91
CA CYS A 37 -9.18 -4.42 -4.05
C CYS A 37 -8.14 -5.14 -4.92
N THR A 38 -7.70 -6.33 -4.54
CA THR A 38 -6.74 -7.13 -5.32
C THR A 38 -7.17 -8.59 -5.41
N ASP A 39 -6.83 -9.24 -6.53
CA ASP A 39 -7.31 -10.58 -6.94
C ASP A 39 -6.74 -11.79 -6.17
N GLY A 40 -6.26 -11.56 -4.94
CA GLY A 40 -5.65 -12.59 -4.10
C GLY A 40 -4.23 -12.95 -4.52
N SER A 41 -3.88 -14.23 -4.41
CA SER A 41 -2.53 -14.77 -4.67
C SER A 41 -2.32 -15.25 -6.10
N ASP A 42 -3.36 -15.79 -6.74
CA ASP A 42 -3.29 -16.31 -8.10
C ASP A 42 -3.70 -15.28 -9.16
N PHE A 43 -2.91 -15.19 -10.23
CA PHE A 43 -3.14 -14.41 -11.43
C PHE A 43 -3.06 -15.29 -12.70
N SER A 44 -3.05 -16.63 -12.58
CA SER A 44 -2.88 -17.51 -13.74
C SER A 44 -4.13 -17.59 -14.62
N VAL A 45 -5.32 -17.43 -14.05
CA VAL A 45 -6.60 -17.56 -14.77
C VAL A 45 -7.11 -16.21 -15.28
N PHE A 46 -7.27 -15.22 -14.39
CA PHE A 46 -7.57 -13.83 -14.74
C PHE A 46 -7.16 -12.88 -13.59
N SER A 47 -7.23 -11.58 -13.90
CA SER A 47 -7.15 -10.50 -12.91
C SER A 47 -8.21 -9.42 -13.18
N ILE A 48 -8.98 -9.05 -12.16
CA ILE A 48 -9.86 -7.87 -12.17
C ILE A 48 -9.01 -6.63 -11.82
N LEU A 49 -8.23 -6.69 -10.75
CA LEU A 49 -7.37 -5.61 -10.27
C LEU A 49 -5.97 -6.11 -9.85
N PRO A 50 -4.90 -5.39 -10.26
CA PRO A 50 -3.54 -5.74 -9.88
C PRO A 50 -3.30 -5.50 -8.39
N HIS A 51 -2.15 -5.95 -7.88
CA HIS A 51 -1.61 -5.38 -6.65
C HIS A 51 -1.36 -3.88 -6.88
N TYR A 52 -1.91 -3.02 -6.02
CA TYR A 52 -1.89 -1.57 -6.22
C TYR A 52 -2.13 -0.82 -4.91
N ASN A 53 -1.56 0.37 -4.82
CA ASN A 53 -1.96 1.43 -3.90
C ASN A 53 -1.34 2.74 -4.39
N THR A 54 -2.00 3.88 -4.12
CA THR A 54 -1.46 5.21 -4.41
C THR A 54 -1.23 5.96 -3.11
N ILE A 55 -0.07 6.60 -2.98
CA ILE A 55 0.22 7.58 -1.93
C ILE A 55 0.22 8.97 -2.56
N HIS A 56 -0.45 9.92 -1.92
CA HIS A 56 -0.22 11.35 -2.12
C HIS A 56 0.34 12.00 -0.85
N ALA A 57 1.14 13.05 -1.02
CA ALA A 57 1.75 13.79 0.08
C ALA A 57 1.87 15.29 -0.20
N GLN A 58 1.17 16.11 0.56
CA GLN A 58 1.30 17.57 0.55
C GLN A 58 2.25 18.02 1.67
N LEU A 59 3.37 18.63 1.29
CA LEU A 59 4.19 19.39 2.22
C LEU A 59 3.61 20.80 2.39
N VAL A 60 3.45 21.23 3.64
CA VAL A 60 3.07 22.58 4.05
C VAL A 60 4.26 23.19 4.79
N ARG A 61 4.59 24.44 4.49
CA ARG A 61 5.64 25.22 5.15
C ARG A 61 5.06 26.54 5.64
N ASP A 62 5.27 26.87 6.91
CA ASP A 62 4.84 28.13 7.53
C ASP A 62 3.34 28.46 7.26
N GLY A 63 2.50 27.42 7.18
CA GLY A 63 1.06 27.50 6.88
C GLY A 63 0.68 27.63 5.40
N GLN A 64 1.63 27.61 4.47
CA GLN A 64 1.41 27.64 3.01
C GLN A 64 1.76 26.30 2.37
N ARG A 65 1.06 25.89 1.31
CA ARG A 65 1.44 24.69 0.54
C ARG A 65 2.79 24.93 -0.15
N VAL A 66 3.64 23.91 -0.19
CA VAL A 66 4.86 23.93 -1.01
C VAL A 66 4.48 23.63 -2.46
N GLN A 67 4.75 24.59 -3.36
CA GLN A 67 4.37 24.53 -4.78
C GLN A 67 5.54 24.19 -5.72
N SER A 68 6.65 23.68 -5.17
CA SER A 68 7.82 23.27 -5.94
C SER A 68 8.66 22.27 -5.16
N ALA A 69 9.12 21.20 -5.81
CA ALA A 69 10.07 20.26 -5.23
C ALA A 69 11.53 20.75 -5.21
N THR A 70 11.79 22.03 -5.52
CA THR A 70 13.16 22.56 -5.59
C THR A 70 13.88 22.41 -4.25
N GLY A 71 14.87 21.52 -4.20
CA GLY A 71 15.64 21.23 -2.99
C GLY A 71 14.89 20.41 -1.93
N ILE A 72 13.82 19.70 -2.31
CA ILE A 72 12.98 18.89 -1.41
C ILE A 72 12.80 17.49 -2.01
N GLN A 73 13.10 16.46 -1.23
CA GLN A 73 12.80 15.07 -1.54
C GLN A 73 11.71 14.57 -0.60
N VAL A 74 10.71 13.86 -1.14
CA VAL A 74 9.75 13.09 -0.33
C VAL A 74 9.92 11.61 -0.67
N THR A 75 9.95 10.77 0.35
CA THR A 75 10.10 9.32 0.25
C THR A 75 9.06 8.59 1.08
N TYR A 76 8.82 7.32 0.78
CA TYR A 76 8.04 6.40 1.61
C TYR A 76 8.85 5.14 1.97
N GLU A 77 8.64 4.63 3.18
CA GLU A 77 9.19 3.37 3.69
C GLU A 77 8.11 2.67 4.53
N ALA A 78 8.12 1.33 4.63
CA ALA A 78 7.11 0.64 5.41
C ALA A 78 7.41 0.77 6.91
N VAL A 79 6.36 0.80 7.73
CA VAL A 79 6.47 0.83 9.20
C VAL A 79 5.57 -0.22 9.82
N ALA A 80 6.00 -0.72 10.98
CA ALA A 80 5.20 -1.65 11.76
C ALA A 80 4.01 -0.91 12.39
N ASP A 81 2.82 -1.52 12.30
CA ASP A 81 1.66 -1.07 13.05
C ASP A 81 1.78 -1.38 14.56
N VAL A 82 0.76 -1.02 15.33
CA VAL A 82 0.71 -1.24 16.79
C VAL A 82 0.74 -2.72 17.21
N THR A 83 0.56 -3.66 16.28
CA THR A 83 0.65 -5.11 16.50
C THR A 83 2.00 -5.70 16.07
N GLY A 84 2.90 -4.88 15.53
CA GLY A 84 4.15 -5.34 14.91
C GLY A 84 3.97 -5.93 13.52
N SER A 85 2.85 -5.66 12.82
CA SER A 85 2.67 -6.03 11.42
C SER A 85 3.36 -5.04 10.50
N ILE A 86 4.24 -5.50 9.61
CA ILE A 86 4.94 -4.68 8.64
C ILE A 86 4.91 -5.35 7.27
N ASN A 87 4.67 -4.57 6.21
CA ASN A 87 4.63 -5.05 4.83
C ASN A 87 5.66 -4.28 4.00
N ARG A 88 6.88 -4.83 3.86
CA ARG A 88 8.00 -4.18 3.15
C ARG A 88 8.13 -4.67 1.72
N THR A 89 7.63 -5.87 1.41
CA THR A 89 7.75 -6.52 0.10
C THR A 89 6.47 -7.27 -0.23
N SER A 90 6.10 -7.37 -1.50
CA SER A 90 5.03 -8.24 -1.99
C SER A 90 5.57 -9.51 -2.68
N ILE A 91 6.89 -9.68 -2.77
CA ILE A 91 7.53 -10.92 -3.25
C ILE A 91 7.12 -12.11 -2.37
N GLY A 92 6.75 -13.22 -3.01
CA GLY A 92 6.33 -14.45 -2.34
C GLY A 92 4.87 -14.44 -1.84
N LYS A 93 4.10 -13.37 -2.08
CA LYS A 93 2.70 -13.21 -1.65
C LYS A 93 1.69 -13.46 -2.78
N GLY A 94 2.14 -14.05 -3.89
CA GLY A 94 1.35 -14.37 -5.07
C GLY A 94 2.24 -14.62 -6.30
N ASN A 95 1.61 -14.81 -7.46
CA ASN A 95 2.30 -15.03 -8.74
C ASN A 95 2.15 -13.85 -9.73
N PHE A 96 1.70 -12.66 -9.28
CA PHE A 96 1.45 -11.47 -10.10
C PHE A 96 2.50 -11.18 -11.18
N TRP A 97 3.79 -11.10 -10.81
CA TRP A 97 4.88 -10.80 -11.77
C TRP A 97 5.16 -11.90 -12.80
N HIS A 98 4.64 -13.11 -12.62
CA HIS A 98 4.67 -14.14 -13.66
C HIS A 98 3.68 -13.80 -14.79
N TYR A 99 2.51 -13.26 -14.43
CA TYR A 99 1.39 -13.04 -15.35
C TYR A 99 1.20 -11.59 -15.78
N VAL A 100 1.91 -10.63 -15.17
CA VAL A 100 1.78 -9.19 -15.44
C VAL A 100 1.97 -8.82 -16.92
N ALA A 101 2.90 -9.48 -17.63
CA ALA A 101 3.10 -9.26 -19.06
C ALA A 101 1.89 -9.73 -19.89
N THR A 102 1.31 -10.89 -19.54
CA THR A 102 0.16 -11.49 -20.24
C THR A 102 -1.14 -10.72 -19.95
N LEU A 103 -1.35 -10.31 -18.70
CA LEU A 103 -2.60 -9.67 -18.24
C LEU A 103 -2.65 -8.16 -18.51
N TYR A 104 -1.50 -7.48 -18.37
CA TYR A 104 -1.42 -6.01 -18.42
C TYR A 104 -0.52 -5.46 -19.53
N GLY A 105 0.15 -6.32 -20.31
CA GLY A 105 1.05 -5.90 -21.39
C GLY A 105 2.32 -5.19 -20.91
N ALA A 106 2.70 -5.37 -19.64
CA ALA A 106 3.79 -4.66 -18.98
C ALA A 106 4.85 -5.63 -18.43
N GLU A 107 6.12 -5.31 -18.62
CA GLU A 107 7.24 -6.00 -17.98
C GLU A 107 7.77 -5.12 -16.83
N VAL A 108 7.39 -5.46 -15.59
CA VAL A 108 7.87 -4.80 -14.37
C VAL A 108 8.61 -5.80 -13.48
N PRO A 109 9.74 -5.42 -12.86
CA PRO A 109 10.47 -6.32 -11.97
C PRO A 109 9.68 -6.61 -10.69
N PRO A 110 10.01 -7.71 -9.97
CA PRO A 110 9.44 -8.00 -8.67
C PRO A 110 9.52 -6.80 -7.71
N ASP A 111 8.53 -6.67 -6.83
CA ASP A 111 8.27 -5.49 -5.99
C ASP A 111 7.98 -4.16 -6.73
N THR A 112 8.02 -4.08 -8.06
CA THR A 112 7.56 -2.90 -8.83
C THR A 112 6.17 -3.12 -9.42
N GLY A 113 5.31 -2.10 -9.34
CA GLY A 113 3.95 -2.14 -9.89
C GLY A 113 3.82 -1.37 -11.21
N LEU A 114 2.61 -1.37 -11.78
CA LEU A 114 2.36 -0.98 -13.17
C LEU A 114 2.70 0.49 -13.50
N ALA A 115 2.62 1.39 -12.52
CA ALA A 115 3.00 2.80 -12.68
C ALA A 115 4.48 3.09 -12.31
N GLY A 116 5.30 2.04 -12.10
CA GLY A 116 6.75 2.14 -11.91
C GLY A 116 7.23 2.41 -10.49
N PHE A 117 6.33 2.64 -9.53
CA PHE A 117 6.67 2.72 -8.11
C PHE A 117 6.78 1.32 -7.48
N ALA A 118 7.56 1.21 -6.42
CA ALA A 118 7.99 -0.07 -5.87
C ALA A 118 7.71 -0.20 -4.36
N MET A 119 7.60 -1.44 -3.89
CA MET A 119 7.68 -1.74 -2.46
C MET A 119 9.10 -1.42 -1.92
N PRO A 120 9.25 -1.02 -0.65
CA PRO A 120 10.56 -0.74 -0.04
C PRO A 120 11.57 -1.91 -0.05
N GLY A 121 11.11 -3.14 -0.26
CA GLY A 121 11.91 -4.35 -0.34
C GLY A 121 12.41 -4.86 1.01
N ALA A 122 13.16 -5.97 0.99
CA ALA A 122 13.61 -6.67 2.19
C ALA A 122 14.53 -5.83 3.13
N ASP A 123 15.17 -4.77 2.63
CA ASP A 123 15.97 -3.83 3.42
C ASP A 123 15.18 -2.59 3.89
N ASN A 124 13.88 -2.50 3.55
CA ASN A 124 13.03 -1.33 3.77
C ASN A 124 13.61 -0.02 3.21
N THR A 125 14.20 -0.07 2.00
CA THR A 125 14.85 1.10 1.40
C THR A 125 13.80 2.17 1.07
N PRO A 126 13.97 3.43 1.54
CA PRO A 126 13.03 4.50 1.22
C PRO A 126 12.91 4.75 -0.28
N GLN A 127 11.69 4.66 -0.79
CA GLN A 127 11.35 4.84 -2.19
C GLN A 127 10.98 6.29 -2.46
N ALA A 128 11.43 6.86 -3.57
CA ALA A 128 11.14 8.25 -3.91
C ALA A 128 9.70 8.45 -4.42
N MET A 129 9.09 9.58 -4.06
CA MET A 129 7.83 10.05 -4.65
C MET A 129 8.12 11.09 -5.75
N THR A 130 7.25 11.17 -6.76
CA THR A 130 7.35 12.17 -7.85
C THR A 130 6.49 13.39 -7.52
N PHE A 131 7.01 14.61 -7.73
CA PHE A 131 6.23 15.83 -7.55
C PHE A 131 5.36 16.11 -8.79
N ASP A 132 4.06 16.34 -8.56
CA ASP A 132 3.09 16.77 -9.55
C ASP A 132 2.93 18.30 -9.52
N PRO A 133 3.41 19.03 -10.55
CA PRO A 133 3.31 20.48 -10.62
C PRO A 133 1.92 21.02 -11.00
N ALA A 134 0.97 20.15 -11.37
CA ALA A 134 -0.42 20.54 -11.58
C ALA A 134 -1.24 20.51 -10.27
N LEU A 135 -0.79 19.72 -9.28
CA LEU A 135 -1.50 19.50 -8.01
C LEU A 135 -0.74 20.04 -6.77
N ASP A 136 0.50 20.52 -6.94
CA ASP A 136 1.39 21.02 -5.87
C ASP A 136 1.76 19.97 -4.81
N TRP A 137 1.76 18.68 -5.14
CA TRP A 137 2.03 17.61 -4.17
C TRP A 137 2.91 16.49 -4.74
N TRP A 138 3.34 15.56 -3.88
CA TRP A 138 4.05 14.36 -4.30
C TRP A 138 3.09 13.18 -4.43
N THR A 139 3.32 12.32 -5.42
CA THR A 139 2.56 11.08 -5.68
C THR A 139 3.51 9.89 -5.82
N ALA A 140 3.09 8.74 -5.32
CA ALA A 140 3.61 7.42 -5.68
C ALA A 140 2.44 6.52 -6.03
N GLU A 141 2.26 6.26 -7.33
CA GLU A 141 1.10 5.57 -7.90
C GLU A 141 1.41 4.09 -8.13
N GLY A 142 0.44 3.21 -7.92
CA GLY A 142 0.55 1.80 -8.30
C GLY A 142 1.67 1.03 -7.60
N ILE A 143 1.93 1.32 -6.33
CA ILE A 143 2.78 0.50 -5.46
C ILE A 143 2.12 -0.89 -5.36
N PRO A 144 2.82 -2.01 -5.63
CA PRO A 144 2.18 -3.33 -5.73
C PRO A 144 1.95 -3.95 -4.35
N LEU A 145 1.12 -3.29 -3.54
CA LEU A 145 0.83 -3.66 -2.16
C LEU A 145 -0.16 -4.84 -2.09
N THR A 146 -0.02 -5.66 -1.04
CA THR A 146 -0.83 -6.85 -0.77
C THR A 146 -1.42 -6.79 0.64
N PRO A 147 -2.54 -7.47 0.93
CA PRO A 147 -3.13 -7.52 2.28
C PRO A 147 -2.43 -8.54 3.20
N TYR A 148 -1.18 -8.89 2.92
CA TYR A 148 -0.39 -9.85 3.70
C TYR A 148 0.93 -9.20 4.12
N ASP A 149 1.27 -9.29 5.41
CA ASP A 149 2.52 -8.78 5.97
C ASP A 149 3.71 -9.68 5.63
N ASP A 150 4.93 -9.27 6.01
CA ASP A 150 6.15 -10.01 5.70
C ASP A 150 6.26 -11.38 6.40
N ALA A 151 5.41 -11.65 7.40
CA ALA A 151 5.26 -12.97 8.03
C ALA A 151 4.08 -13.78 7.44
N GLY A 152 3.46 -13.30 6.35
CA GLY A 152 2.31 -13.93 5.70
C GLY A 152 0.98 -13.76 6.47
N ARG A 153 0.93 -12.90 7.50
CA ARG A 153 -0.30 -12.61 8.25
C ARG A 153 -1.16 -11.64 7.47
N LYS A 154 -2.49 -11.87 7.46
CA LYS A 154 -3.42 -10.90 6.87
C LYS A 154 -3.38 -9.58 7.64
N ASN A 155 -3.23 -8.47 6.92
CA ASN A 155 -3.43 -7.11 7.43
C ASN A 155 -3.98 -6.24 6.29
N TYR A 156 -5.22 -5.78 6.43
CA TYR A 156 -5.90 -4.90 5.47
C TYR A 156 -5.51 -3.43 5.60
N TYR A 157 -4.76 -3.08 6.65
CA TYR A 157 -4.36 -1.73 7.02
C TYR A 157 -2.83 -1.60 7.20
N PRO A 158 -2.00 -2.06 6.24
CA PRO A 158 -0.55 -1.89 6.31
C PRO A 158 -0.19 -0.40 6.32
N MET A 159 0.92 -0.05 6.98
CA MET A 159 1.33 1.33 7.19
C MET A 159 2.66 1.65 6.50
N MET A 160 2.76 2.88 5.97
CA MET A 160 4.00 3.45 5.47
C MET A 160 4.26 4.82 6.10
N ARG A 161 5.53 5.12 6.34
CA ARG A 161 6.02 6.42 6.77
C ARG A 161 6.43 7.23 5.55
N LEU A 162 5.92 8.45 5.47
CA LEU A 162 6.32 9.46 4.51
C LEU A 162 7.35 10.38 5.17
N VAL A 163 8.43 10.70 4.47
CA VAL A 163 9.53 11.53 4.98
C VAL A 163 9.89 12.61 3.97
N ALA A 164 9.78 13.87 4.36
CA ALA A 164 10.25 15.02 3.60
C ALA A 164 11.62 15.47 4.11
N ARG A 165 12.59 15.62 3.20
CA ARG A 165 13.96 16.10 3.48
C ARG A 165 14.34 17.26 2.56
N ASP A 166 15.24 18.12 3.03
CA ASP A 166 15.87 19.13 2.19
C ASP A 166 17.05 18.56 1.39
N ALA A 167 17.66 19.39 0.53
CA ALA A 167 18.84 19.06 -0.27
C ALA A 167 20.11 18.72 0.56
N GLY A 168 20.16 19.07 1.85
CA GLY A 168 21.20 18.66 2.79
C GLY A 168 20.89 17.35 3.53
N GLY A 169 19.72 16.74 3.27
CA GLY A 169 19.22 15.55 3.96
C GLY A 169 18.55 15.82 5.31
N GLN A 170 18.41 17.09 5.71
CA GLN A 170 17.74 17.48 6.96
C GLN A 170 16.27 17.07 6.90
N LEU A 171 15.78 16.42 7.96
CA LEU A 171 14.36 16.11 8.11
C LEU A 171 13.57 17.41 8.24
N LEU A 172 12.60 17.61 7.34
CA LEU A 172 11.64 18.72 7.38
C LEU A 172 10.40 18.31 8.16
N ALA A 173 9.77 17.21 7.75
CA ALA A 173 8.58 16.64 8.37
C ALA A 173 8.44 15.15 8.00
N SER A 174 7.67 14.41 8.78
CA SER A 174 7.28 13.03 8.50
C SER A 174 5.88 12.74 9.02
N THR A 175 5.16 11.82 8.39
CA THR A 175 3.87 11.31 8.86
C THR A 175 3.75 9.83 8.53
N ASP A 176 3.06 9.08 9.38
CA ASP A 176 2.71 7.70 9.09
C ASP A 176 1.28 7.66 8.54
N ILE A 177 1.05 6.87 7.50
CA ILE A 177 -0.25 6.70 6.86
C ILE A 177 -0.59 5.22 6.72
N VAL A 178 -1.88 4.92 6.61
CA VAL A 178 -2.38 3.60 6.23
C VAL A 178 -2.53 3.56 4.72
N LEU A 179 -2.17 2.45 4.08
CA LEU A 179 -2.40 2.15 2.67
C LEU A 179 -3.36 0.96 2.58
N PRO A 180 -4.68 1.17 2.68
CA PRO A 180 -5.57 0.05 2.88
C PRO A 180 -5.76 -0.73 1.57
N VAL A 181 -5.66 -2.05 1.68
CA VAL A 181 -5.72 -3.00 0.55
C VAL A 181 -6.41 -4.27 1.03
N SER A 182 -7.23 -4.90 0.19
CA SER A 182 -8.01 -6.09 0.56
C SER A 182 -8.22 -7.05 -0.61
N ASP A 183 -8.29 -8.34 -0.27
CA ASP A 183 -8.69 -9.46 -1.12
C ASP A 183 -10.02 -10.09 -0.62
N GLU A 184 -10.82 -9.33 0.15
CA GLU A 184 -12.14 -9.73 0.66
C GLU A 184 -13.24 -9.75 -0.42
N MET A 185 -12.92 -9.42 -1.67
CA MET A 185 -13.86 -9.62 -2.80
C MET A 185 -13.94 -11.12 -3.11
N ASP A 186 -14.59 -11.84 -2.20
CA ASP A 186 -14.48 -13.28 -2.07
C ASP A 186 -15.43 -14.02 -3.01
N CYS A 187 -15.10 -13.94 -4.30
CA CYS A 187 -15.81 -14.57 -5.40
C CYS A 187 -16.04 -16.08 -5.20
N ARG A 188 -15.19 -16.79 -4.44
CA ARG A 188 -15.34 -18.23 -4.17
C ARG A 188 -16.60 -18.56 -3.36
N THR A 189 -17.14 -17.59 -2.62
CA THR A 189 -18.38 -17.73 -1.84
C THR A 189 -19.58 -18.11 -2.72
N CYS A 190 -19.61 -17.65 -3.98
CA CYS A 190 -20.68 -17.98 -4.93
C CYS A 190 -20.18 -18.79 -6.13
N HIS A 191 -18.96 -18.56 -6.61
CA HIS A 191 -18.42 -19.22 -7.81
C HIS A 191 -17.49 -20.40 -7.51
N GLY A 192 -17.18 -20.70 -6.24
CA GLY A 192 -16.50 -21.93 -5.88
C GLY A 192 -17.38 -23.15 -6.18
N SER A 193 -16.77 -24.24 -6.65
CA SER A 193 -17.50 -25.44 -7.05
C SER A 193 -18.35 -26.00 -5.90
N GLY A 194 -19.66 -26.09 -6.14
CA GLY A 194 -20.64 -26.56 -5.15
C GLY A 194 -21.05 -25.55 -4.07
N THR A 195 -20.82 -24.24 -4.25
CA THR A 195 -21.28 -23.20 -3.31
C THR A 195 -22.70 -22.69 -3.64
N ASP A 196 -22.86 -21.69 -4.50
CA ASP A 196 -24.17 -21.14 -4.89
C ASP A 196 -24.68 -21.77 -6.20
N ALA A 197 -25.75 -22.55 -6.14
CA ALA A 197 -26.38 -23.16 -7.31
C ALA A 197 -26.90 -22.14 -8.34
N GLY A 198 -27.11 -20.87 -7.95
CA GLY A 198 -27.44 -19.78 -8.87
C GLY A 198 -26.25 -19.27 -9.70
N ALA A 199 -25.04 -19.70 -9.36
CA ALA A 199 -23.79 -19.36 -10.04
C ALA A 199 -23.11 -20.58 -10.71
N GLU A 200 -23.76 -21.74 -10.71
CA GLU A 200 -23.29 -22.95 -11.41
C GLU A 200 -23.35 -22.72 -12.94
N PRO A 201 -22.24 -22.90 -13.68
CA PRO A 201 -22.28 -22.87 -15.14
C PRO A 201 -23.17 -23.99 -15.69
N GLY A 202 -23.81 -23.76 -16.84
CA GLY A 202 -24.69 -24.74 -17.50
C GLY A 202 -23.98 -26.04 -17.91
N ALA A 203 -22.67 -26.02 -18.12
CA ALA A 203 -21.85 -27.23 -18.28
C ALA A 203 -21.39 -27.89 -16.96
N GLY A 204 -21.84 -27.37 -15.81
CA GLY A 204 -21.47 -27.78 -14.47
C GLY A 204 -20.18 -27.12 -13.95
N TRP A 205 -19.97 -27.25 -12.64
CA TRP A 205 -18.76 -26.83 -11.93
C TRP A 205 -17.45 -27.46 -12.47
N VAL A 206 -16.33 -26.74 -12.35
CA VAL A 206 -15.00 -27.16 -12.81
C VAL A 206 -14.33 -28.16 -11.87
N TRP A 207 -14.46 -27.98 -10.55
CA TRP A 207 -13.79 -28.77 -9.51
C TRP A 207 -12.25 -28.80 -9.63
N ALA A 208 -11.62 -27.63 -9.80
CA ALA A 208 -10.16 -27.53 -9.81
C ALA A 208 -9.57 -27.86 -8.42
N CYS A 209 -8.35 -28.39 -8.40
CA CYS A 209 -7.67 -28.74 -7.15
C CYS A 209 -7.18 -27.52 -6.35
N ASP A 210 -6.87 -26.43 -7.04
CA ASP A 210 -6.53 -25.14 -6.44
C ASP A 210 -7.80 -24.29 -6.29
N ALA A 211 -8.02 -23.75 -5.10
CA ALA A 211 -9.25 -23.04 -4.77
C ALA A 211 -9.33 -21.65 -5.41
N ASP A 212 -8.20 -20.98 -5.66
CA ASP A 212 -8.19 -19.68 -6.34
C ASP A 212 -8.46 -19.89 -7.85
N GLN A 213 -7.91 -20.95 -8.44
CA GLN A 213 -8.20 -21.31 -9.84
C GLN A 213 -9.65 -21.77 -10.05
N ASP A 214 -10.19 -22.58 -9.13
CA ASP A 214 -11.54 -23.17 -9.25
C ASP A 214 -12.63 -22.11 -9.47
N TYR A 215 -12.72 -21.12 -8.57
CA TYR A 215 -13.75 -20.09 -8.71
C TYR A 215 -13.52 -19.20 -9.95
N LYS A 216 -12.26 -18.97 -10.34
CA LYS A 216 -11.92 -18.17 -11.52
C LYS A 216 -12.33 -18.87 -12.81
N LEU A 217 -12.07 -20.17 -12.92
CA LEU A 217 -12.47 -20.98 -14.08
C LEU A 217 -14.00 -21.10 -14.18
N ASN A 218 -14.71 -21.25 -13.05
CA ASN A 218 -16.17 -21.22 -13.01
C ASN A 218 -16.74 -19.86 -13.50
N ILE A 219 -16.14 -18.74 -13.10
CA ILE A 219 -16.51 -17.39 -13.58
C ILE A 219 -16.29 -17.27 -15.10
N LEU A 220 -15.14 -17.68 -15.63
CA LEU A 220 -14.87 -17.60 -17.08
C LEU A 220 -15.81 -18.49 -17.89
N ARG A 221 -16.17 -19.67 -17.38
CA ARG A 221 -17.15 -20.56 -18.00
C ARG A 221 -18.53 -19.91 -18.06
N LEU A 222 -19.04 -19.40 -16.93
CA LEU A 222 -20.32 -18.70 -16.87
C LEU A 222 -20.34 -17.43 -17.73
N HIS A 223 -19.22 -16.70 -17.79
CA HIS A 223 -19.07 -15.55 -18.69
C HIS A 223 -19.24 -15.96 -20.17
N ASP A 224 -18.52 -16.98 -20.63
CA ASP A 224 -18.60 -17.44 -22.02
C ASP A 224 -20.03 -17.96 -22.34
N GLU A 225 -20.69 -18.65 -21.42
CA GLU A 225 -22.09 -19.09 -21.56
C GLU A 225 -23.07 -17.92 -21.69
N VAL A 226 -22.99 -16.91 -20.81
CA VAL A 226 -23.92 -15.76 -20.80
C VAL A 226 -23.72 -14.82 -22.00
N ASN A 227 -22.52 -14.80 -22.59
CA ASN A 227 -22.18 -13.90 -23.70
C ASN A 227 -22.17 -14.59 -25.08
N ASP A 228 -22.77 -15.79 -25.21
CA ASP A 228 -22.75 -16.63 -26.42
C ASP A 228 -21.31 -16.78 -27.00
N GLY A 229 -20.35 -16.88 -26.09
CA GLY A 229 -18.91 -16.73 -26.34
C GLY A 229 -18.13 -18.03 -26.23
N VAL A 230 -16.92 -17.99 -26.77
CA VAL A 230 -15.90 -19.06 -26.67
C VAL A 230 -14.53 -18.46 -26.41
N ARG A 231 -14.49 -17.29 -25.76
CA ARG A 231 -13.32 -16.40 -25.68
C ARG A 231 -12.23 -16.98 -24.79
N TYR A 232 -12.61 -17.73 -23.77
CA TYR A 232 -11.70 -18.25 -22.75
C TYR A 232 -11.45 -19.75 -22.87
N ARG A 233 -11.89 -20.39 -23.97
CA ARG A 233 -11.69 -21.83 -24.23
C ARG A 233 -10.25 -22.34 -24.11
N ALA A 234 -9.25 -21.49 -24.36
CA ALA A 234 -7.86 -21.87 -24.17
C ALA A 234 -7.51 -22.03 -22.68
N VAL A 235 -7.92 -21.06 -21.85
CA VAL A 235 -7.72 -21.07 -20.39
C VAL A 235 -8.60 -22.13 -19.71
N LEU A 236 -9.78 -22.43 -20.27
CA LEU A 236 -10.71 -23.46 -19.78
C LEU A 236 -10.35 -24.90 -20.22
N ALA A 237 -9.21 -25.11 -20.88
CA ALA A 237 -8.78 -26.41 -21.42
C ALA A 237 -7.44 -26.92 -20.83
N GLU A 238 -6.86 -26.18 -19.89
CA GLU A 238 -5.70 -26.57 -19.08
C GLU A 238 -6.15 -27.29 -17.79
#